data_AF-A0A2U2DY42-F1
#
_entry.id   AF-A0A2U2DY42-F1
#
_cell.length_a   1.000
_cell.length_b   1.000
_cell.length_c   1.000
_cell.angle_alpha   90.00
_cell.angle_beta   90.00
_cell.angle_gamma   90.00
#
_symmetry.space_group_name_H-M   'P 1'
#
loop_
_entity.id
_entity.type
_entity.pdbx_description
1 polymer ?
#
loop_
_entity_poly.entity_id
_entity_poly.type
_entity_poly.pdbx_seq_one_letter_code
_entity_poly.pdbx_strand_id
1 'polypeptide(L)' 'MSVQQNASTTVAASGARAGSVVQSAMAVCLGLFVVGFVGFSHVEIVHNAAHDTRHANAFPCH' A
#
# COMPACT_ATOMS: atom_id res chain seq x y z
N MET A 1 41.03 -21.07 -0.77
CA MET A 1 40.25 -19.83 -1.05
C MET A 1 38.79 -20.20 -0.82
N SER A 2 38.22 -19.72 0.29
CA SER A 2 36.97 -20.20 0.91
C SER A 2 35.72 -19.74 0.17
N VAL A 3 34.89 -20.68 -0.27
CA VAL A 3 33.53 -20.41 -0.74
C VAL A 3 32.56 -20.78 0.39
N GLN A 4 32.19 -19.83 1.23
CA GLN A 4 31.15 -20.01 2.24
C GLN A 4 30.32 -18.73 2.36
N GLN A 5 29.42 -18.50 1.40
CA GLN A 5 28.63 -17.27 1.32
C GLN A 5 27.17 -17.50 0.86
N ASN A 6 26.61 -18.70 1.09
CA ASN A 6 25.28 -19.07 0.57
C ASN A 6 24.20 -19.34 1.64
N ALA A 7 24.57 -19.45 2.93
CA ALA A 7 23.60 -19.70 4.00
C ALA A 7 22.90 -18.39 4.45
N SER A 8 23.65 -17.29 4.57
CA SER A 8 23.13 -16.01 5.06
C SER A 8 22.21 -15.31 4.05
N THR A 9 22.45 -15.47 2.75
CA THR A 9 21.64 -14.89 1.67
C THR A 9 20.26 -15.53 1.57
N THR A 10 20.17 -16.85 1.78
CA THR A 10 18.91 -17.61 1.68
C THR A 10 17.97 -17.31 2.84
N VAL A 11 18.48 -17.18 4.07
CA VAL A 11 17.71 -16.78 5.26
C VAL A 11 17.24 -15.33 5.14
N ALA A 12 18.12 -14.42 4.70
CA ALA A 12 17.77 -13.02 4.47
C ALA A 12 16.71 -12.84 3.37
N ALA A 13 16.81 -13.58 2.26
CA ALA A 13 15.83 -13.55 1.17
C ALA A 13 14.47 -14.17 1.54
N SER A 14 14.44 -15.13 2.46
CA SER A 14 13.20 -15.71 2.99
C SER A 14 12.49 -14.71 3.93
N GLY A 15 13.25 -14.07 4.83
CA GLY A 15 12.73 -13.00 5.70
C GLY A 15 12.23 -11.79 4.92
N ALA A 16 12.95 -11.38 3.87
CA ALA A 16 12.54 -10.28 3.00
C ALA A 16 11.23 -10.58 2.24
N ARG A 17 11.04 -11.81 1.75
CA ARG A 17 9.79 -12.22 1.09
C ARG A 17 8.61 -12.28 2.06
N ALA A 18 8.79 -12.85 3.25
CA ALA A 18 7.75 -12.86 4.28
C ALA A 18 7.33 -11.43 4.70
N GLY A 19 8.31 -10.53 4.86
CA GLY A 19 8.04 -9.11 5.11
C GLY A 19 7.23 -8.45 3.99
N SER A 20 7.60 -8.70 2.73
CA SER A 20 6.90 -8.11 1.57
C SER A 20 5.43 -8.53 1.47
N VAL A 21 5.09 -9.77 1.83
CA VAL A 21 3.70 -10.26 1.81
C VAL A 21 2.85 -9.56 2.88
N VAL A 22 3.38 -9.43 4.10
CA VAL A 22 2.68 -8.71 5.19
C VAL A 22 2.51 -7.24 4.86
N GLN A 23 3.55 -6.60 4.32
CA GLN A 23 3.49 -5.20 3.88
C GLN A 23 2.45 -5.01 2.76
N SER A 24 2.42 -5.91 1.76
CA SER A 24 1.42 -5.87 0.69
C SER A 24 0.01 -6.10 1.21
N ALA A 25 -0.19 -7.04 2.14
CA ALA A 25 -1.50 -7.31 2.73
C ALA A 25 -2.00 -6.09 3.51
N MET A 26 -1.13 -5.44 4.30
CA MET A 26 -1.47 -4.20 5.01
C MET A 26 -1.81 -3.06 4.04
N ALA A 27 -1.06 -2.90 2.95
CA ALA A 27 -1.34 -1.90 1.93
C ALA A 27 -2.71 -2.12 1.26
N VAL A 28 -3.05 -3.38 0.93
CA VAL A 28 -4.36 -3.74 0.38
C VAL A 28 -5.47 -3.47 1.40
N CYS A 29 -5.31 -3.91 2.65
CA CYS A 29 -6.29 -3.66 3.70
C CYS A 29 -6.51 -2.15 3.93
N LEU A 30 -5.43 -1.36 3.93
CA LEU A 30 -5.53 0.09 4.05
C LEU A 30 -6.27 0.71 2.85
N GLY A 31 -5.95 0.28 1.63
CA GLY A 31 -6.64 0.75 0.42
C GLY A 31 -8.14 0.43 0.45
N LEU A 32 -8.50 -0.80 0.82
CA LEU A 32 -9.90 -1.21 0.98
C LEU A 32 -10.60 -0.40 2.08
N PHE A 33 -9.92 -0.15 3.20
CA PHE A 33 -10.45 0.68 4.28
C PHE A 33 -10.74 2.10 3.81
N VAL A 34 -9.80 2.75 3.11
CA VAL A 34 -9.98 4.12 2.60
C VAL A 34 -11.14 4.17 1.61
N VAL A 35 -11.17 3.27 0.62
CA VAL A 35 -12.24 3.23 -0.40
C VAL A 35 -13.60 2.96 0.24
N GLY A 36 -13.69 2.00 1.17
CA GLY A 36 -14.93 1.68 1.86
C GLY A 36 -15.40 2.79 2.78
N PHE A 37 -14.51 3.35 3.60
CA PHE A 37 -14.84 4.39 4.56
C PHE A 37 -15.29 5.68 3.87
N VAL A 38 -14.52 6.16 2.89
CA VAL A 38 -14.81 7.41 2.18
C VAL A 38 -15.95 7.24 1.18
N GLY A 39 -16.04 6.09 0.51
CA GLY A 39 -17.09 5.80 -0.48
C GLY A 39 -18.47 5.64 0.15
N PHE A 40 -18.57 5.07 1.35
CA PHE A 40 -19.83 4.84 2.06
C PHE A 40 -20.01 5.70 3.33
N SER A 41 -19.21 6.76 3.50
CA SER A 41 -19.37 7.67 4.63
C SER A 41 -20.72 8.37 4.54
N HIS A 42 -21.51 8.32 5.63
CA HIS A 42 -22.70 9.16 5.77
C HIS A 42 -22.35 10.64 6.03
N VAL A 43 -21.07 10.93 6.30
CA VAL A 43 -20.57 12.29 6.46
C VAL A 43 -20.29 12.86 5.09
N GLU A 44 -21.25 13.61 4.55
CA GLU A 44 -21.20 14.24 3.24
C GLU A 44 -19.94 15.11 3.00
N ILE A 45 -19.34 15.66 4.06
CA ILE A 45 -18.05 16.38 3.99
C ILE A 45 -16.91 15.47 3.51
N VAL A 46 -16.81 14.25 4.03
CA VAL A 46 -15.72 13.30 3.71
C VAL A 46 -15.87 12.79 2.28
N HIS A 47 -17.10 12.49 1.87
CA HIS A 47 -17.40 12.07 0.51
C HIS A 47 -17.12 13.17 -0.51
N ASN A 48 -17.57 14.41 -0.24
CA ASN A 48 -17.34 15.56 -1.10
C ASN A 48 -15.86 15.91 -1.20
N ALA A 49 -15.10 15.88 -0.10
CA ALA A 49 -13.66 16.10 -0.12
C ALA A 49 -12.91 15.09 -1.01
N ALA A 50 -13.38 13.84 -1.06
CA ALA A 50 -12.81 12.82 -1.93
C ALA A 50 -13.14 13.05 -3.41
N HIS A 51 -14.37 13.48 -3.70
CA HIS A 51 -14.75 13.92 -5.04
C HIS A 51 -13.91 15.12 -5.49
N ASP A 52 -13.72 16.13 -4.65
CA ASP A 52 -12.90 17.31 -4.93
C ASP A 52 -11.44 16.94 -5.17
N THR A 53 -10.87 16.02 -4.37
CA THR A 53 -9.52 15.46 -4.60
C THR A 53 -9.42 14.79 -5.96
N ARG A 54 -10.42 14.00 -6.37
CA ARG A 54 -10.41 13.36 -7.69
C ARG A 54 -10.45 14.42 -8.80
N HIS A 55 -11.24 15.48 -8.63
CA HIS A 55 -11.28 16.59 -9.57
C HIS A 55 -9.95 17.34 -9.64
N ALA A 56 -9.30 17.61 -8.50
CA ALA A 56 -7.98 18.23 -8.42
C ALA A 56 -6.87 17.37 -9.04
N ASN A 57 -6.92 16.05 -8.84
CA ASN A 57 -5.94 15.10 -9.39
C ASN A 57 -6.14 14.82 -10.89
N ALA A 58 -7.27 15.22 -11.47
CA ALA A 58 -7.54 15.13 -12.90
C ALA A 58 -7.09 16.39 -13.67
N PHE A 59 -6.66 17.45 -12.97
CA PHE A 59 -5.98 18.57 -13.63
C PHE A 59 -4.57 18.16 -14.06
N PRO A 60 -4.13 18.55 -15.27
CA PRO A 60 -2.85 18.11 -15.80
C PRO A 60 -1.71 18.60 -14.90
N CYS A 61 -0.93 17.65 -14.37
CA CYS A 61 0.42 17.90 -13.92
C CYS A 61 1.36 17.92 -15.14
N HIS A 62 1.12 18.87 -16.05
CA HIS A 62 2.13 19.40 -16.98
C HIS A 62 1.81 20.84 -17.35
#